data_AF-A0A4Z2I3W2-F1
#
_entry.id   AF-A0A4Z2I3W2-F1
#
_cell.length_a   1.000
_cell.length_b   1.000
_cell.length_c   1.000
_cell.angle_alpha   90.00
_cell.angle_beta   90.00
_cell.angle_gamma   90.00
#
_symmetry.space_group_name_H-M   'P 1'
#
loop_
_entity.id
_entity.type
_entity.pdbx_description
1 polymer ?
#
loop_
_entity_poly.entity_id
_entity_poly.type
_entity_poly.pdbx_seq_one_letter_code
_entity_poly.pdbx_strand_id
1 'polypeptide(L)'
;MPENMSPVPVLPLVINCFLSLLGCMATLKLIPAFKDHFISARLYGMDLNKISKKEVPESQGVISGTVFLIILFCFIPVPFLSCFVGDQCKGFPHDELVQLIGALLAICCMIFLGFADDVLNLRWRHKLLLPTLASLPLLMVYFTNFGNTVAELLKLLQVQRGQEGDDDFIECNNMTLINLVLKLIGPTHERNLTAIMLIIQVVGSVLAFGIRYHLVRLFYDV
;
A
#
# COMPACT_ATOMS: atom_id res chain seq x y z
N MET A 1 32.41 -18.57 -4.15
CA MET A 1 32.76 -17.23 -3.63
C MET A 1 31.67 -16.87 -2.65
N PRO A 2 31.96 -16.60 -1.37
CA PRO A 2 30.91 -16.30 -0.40
C PRO A 2 30.31 -14.95 -0.73
N GLU A 3 28.98 -14.87 -0.73
CA GLU A 3 28.21 -13.66 -0.94
C GLU A 3 28.60 -12.61 0.11
N ASN A 4 29.14 -11.48 -0.34
CA ASN A 4 29.25 -10.28 0.48
C ASN A 4 27.83 -9.78 0.76
N MET A 5 27.24 -10.28 1.85
CA MET A 5 26.05 -9.71 2.44
C MET A 5 26.35 -8.25 2.77
N SER A 6 25.70 -7.32 2.08
CA SER A 6 25.79 -5.90 2.39
C SER A 6 25.46 -5.72 3.88
N PRO A 7 26.21 -4.88 4.63
CA PRO A 7 25.90 -4.66 6.02
C PRO A 7 24.52 -4.04 6.10
N VAL A 8 23.55 -4.79 6.62
CA VAL A 8 22.21 -4.27 6.93
C VAL A 8 22.43 -3.02 7.78
N PRO A 9 21.85 -1.85 7.43
CA PRO A 9 22.11 -0.64 8.18
C PRO A 9 21.47 -0.80 9.57
N VAL A 10 22.29 -1.22 10.54
CA VAL A 10 21.87 -1.56 11.90
C VAL A 10 21.25 -0.33 12.59
N LEU A 11 21.71 0.86 12.23
CA LEU A 11 21.27 2.13 12.79
C LEU A 11 19.76 2.41 12.52
N PRO A 12 19.25 2.43 11.27
CA PRO A 12 17.82 2.50 10.98
C PRO A 12 16.98 1.46 11.72
N LEU A 13 17.45 0.21 11.82
CA LEU A 13 16.71 -0.85 12.51
C LEU A 13 16.61 -0.61 14.01
N VAL A 14 17.69 -0.18 14.66
CA VAL A 14 17.69 0.18 16.09
C VAL A 14 16.78 1.37 16.36
N ILE A 15 16.83 2.40 15.52
CA ILE A 15 15.95 3.58 15.65
C ILE A 15 14.48 3.18 15.46
N ASN A 16 14.18 2.32 14.47
CA ASN A 16 12.83 1.82 14.26
C ASN A 16 12.32 1.01 15.47
N CYS A 17 13.16 0.16 16.06
CA CYS A 17 12.83 -0.60 17.25
C CYS A 17 12.51 0.33 18.44
N PHE A 18 13.34 1.36 18.65
CA PHE A 18 13.11 2.36 19.70
C PHE A 18 11.82 3.16 19.48
N LEU A 19 11.58 3.66 18.27
CA LEU A 19 10.34 4.37 17.92
C LEU A 19 9.10 3.47 18.06
N SER A 20 9.22 2.17 17.75
CA SER A 20 8.13 1.20 17.93
C SER A 20 7.79 0.98 19.41
N LEU A 21 8.80 0.93 20.29
CA LEU A 21 8.58 0.87 21.74
C LEU A 21 7.87 2.12 22.27
N LEU A 22 8.31 3.32 21.83
CA LEU A 22 7.63 4.57 22.15
C LEU A 22 6.19 4.58 21.63
N GLY A 23 5.96 4.05 20.44
CA GLY A 23 4.63 3.86 19.85
C GLY A 23 3.72 2.97 20.67
N CYS A 24 4.24 1.84 21.13
CA CYS A 24 3.53 0.93 22.01
C CYS A 24 3.12 1.65 23.31
N MET A 25 4.06 2.36 23.94
CA MET A 25 3.78 3.14 25.15
C MET A 25 2.73 4.25 24.91
N ALA A 26 2.83 4.96 23.80
CA ALA A 26 1.86 5.98 23.40
C ALA A 26 0.47 5.37 23.20
N THR A 27 0.37 4.27 22.46
CA THR A 27 -0.89 3.57 22.19
C THR A 27 -1.57 3.10 23.48
N LEU A 28 -0.81 2.51 24.41
CA LEU A 28 -1.33 2.06 25.71
C LEU A 28 -1.85 3.21 26.57
N LYS A 29 -1.30 4.43 26.44
CA LYS A 29 -1.80 5.61 27.14
C LYS A 29 -2.96 6.30 26.43
N LEU A 30 -2.94 6.32 25.09
CA LEU A 30 -3.92 7.05 24.28
C LEU A 30 -5.27 6.31 24.21
N ILE A 31 -5.29 4.97 24.07
CA ILE A 31 -6.54 4.20 24.02
C ILE A 31 -7.46 4.50 25.23
N PRO A 32 -7.00 4.39 26.49
CA PRO A 32 -7.87 4.70 27.63
C PRO A 32 -8.19 6.19 27.74
N ALA A 33 -7.27 7.09 27.33
CA ALA A 33 -7.49 8.54 27.38
C ALA A 33 -8.60 9.01 26.41
N PHE A 34 -8.71 8.37 25.24
CA PHE A 34 -9.73 8.71 24.25
C PHE A 34 -11.03 7.93 24.38
N LYS A 35 -11.12 6.96 25.29
CA LYS A 35 -12.31 6.12 25.47
C LYS A 35 -13.61 6.94 25.58
N ASP A 36 -13.62 7.98 26.39
CA ASP A 36 -14.84 8.76 26.65
C ASP A 36 -15.27 9.56 25.42
N HIS A 37 -14.32 9.98 24.57
CA HIS A 37 -14.62 10.64 23.29
C HIS A 37 -15.36 9.70 22.33
N PHE A 38 -14.95 8.43 22.24
CA PHE A 38 -15.63 7.44 21.38
C PHE A 38 -17.04 7.12 21.89
N ILE A 39 -17.21 6.99 23.21
CA ILE A 39 -18.53 6.78 23.80
C ILE A 39 -19.43 8.00 23.55
N SER A 40 -18.91 9.22 23.73
CA SER A 40 -19.66 10.46 23.45
C SER A 40 -20.06 10.61 21.97
N ALA A 41 -19.26 10.07 21.06
CA ALA A 41 -19.52 10.06 19.62
C ALA A 41 -20.48 8.93 19.18
N ARG A 42 -21.02 8.15 20.12
CA ARG A 42 -21.82 6.95 19.86
C ARG A 42 -21.09 5.84 19.09
N LEU A 43 -19.76 5.84 19.15
CA LEU A 43 -18.91 4.78 18.59
C LEU A 43 -18.61 3.76 19.69
N TYR A 44 -19.63 3.00 20.07
CA TYR A 44 -19.53 1.97 21.08
C TYR A 44 -20.43 0.77 20.76
N GLY A 45 -20.03 -0.38 21.26
CA GLY A 45 -20.73 -1.65 21.11
C GLY A 45 -20.94 -2.32 22.45
N MET A 46 -21.81 -3.33 22.45
CA MET A 46 -21.99 -4.23 23.59
C MET A 46 -21.28 -5.55 23.30
N ASP A 47 -20.62 -6.10 24.31
CA ASP A 47 -20.07 -7.45 24.21
C ASP A 47 -21.22 -8.47 24.17
N LEU A 48 -21.46 -9.05 22.98
CA LEU A 48 -22.54 -10.02 22.75
C LEU A 48 -22.33 -11.32 23.53
N ASN A 49 -21.10 -11.63 23.91
CA ASN A 49 -20.73 -12.86 24.61
C ASN A 49 -20.76 -12.72 26.13
N LYS A 50 -21.13 -11.54 26.65
CA LYS A 50 -21.24 -11.28 28.09
C LYS A 50 -22.67 -10.92 28.48
N ILE A 51 -23.06 -11.39 29.66
CA ILE A 51 -24.34 -11.03 30.29
C ILE A 51 -24.34 -9.54 30.67
N SER A 52 -23.18 -9.01 31.05
CA SER A 52 -22.99 -7.59 31.35
C SER A 52 -23.06 -6.75 30.07
N LYS A 53 -24.07 -5.87 29.98
CA LYS A 53 -24.29 -4.94 28.87
C LYS A 53 -23.51 -3.64 29.04
N LYS A 54 -22.23 -3.73 29.43
CA LYS A 54 -21.36 -2.56 29.53
C LYS A 54 -20.98 -2.06 28.13
N GLU A 55 -21.08 -0.76 27.92
CA GLU A 55 -20.66 -0.10 26.68
C GLU A 55 -19.13 -0.17 26.55
N VAL A 56 -18.66 -0.66 25.40
CA VAL A 56 -17.24 -0.76 25.06
C VAL A 56 -16.99 0.11 23.84
N PRO A 57 -16.00 1.03 23.85
CA PRO A 57 -15.72 1.88 22.71
C PRO A 57 -15.31 1.04 21.50
N GLU A 58 -15.90 1.31 20.34
CA GLU A 58 -15.55 0.68 19.07
C GLU A 58 -14.48 1.49 18.33
N SER A 59 -13.96 0.94 17.22
CA SER A 59 -13.01 1.59 16.31
C SER A 59 -11.71 2.10 16.94
N GLN A 60 -11.29 1.54 18.09
CA GLN A 60 -10.03 1.93 18.76
C GLN A 60 -8.78 1.67 17.90
N GLY A 61 -8.89 0.85 16.85
CA GLY A 61 -7.84 0.63 15.87
C GLY A 61 -7.36 1.90 15.17
N VAL A 62 -8.21 2.94 15.07
CA VAL A 62 -7.81 4.23 14.48
C VAL A 62 -6.72 4.91 15.31
N ILE A 63 -6.76 4.79 16.65
CA ILE A 63 -5.75 5.38 17.54
C ILE A 63 -4.39 4.73 17.32
N SER A 64 -4.35 3.39 17.34
CA SER A 64 -3.12 2.65 17.05
C SER A 64 -2.60 2.90 15.62
N GLY A 65 -3.51 3.02 14.65
CA GLY A 65 -3.18 3.35 13.26
C GLY A 65 -2.57 4.74 13.12
N THR A 66 -3.13 5.75 13.80
CA THR A 66 -2.57 7.11 13.80
C THR A 66 -1.19 7.15 14.45
N VAL A 67 -0.99 6.46 15.58
CA VAL A 67 0.33 6.36 16.23
C VAL A 67 1.34 5.70 15.29
N PHE A 68 0.96 4.62 14.60
CA PHE A 68 1.78 3.97 13.59
C PHE A 68 2.19 4.92 12.44
N LEU A 69 1.24 5.70 11.91
CA LEU A 69 1.52 6.68 10.86
C LEU A 69 2.49 7.76 11.33
N ILE A 70 2.30 8.30 12.54
CA ILE A 70 3.20 9.32 13.12
C ILE A 70 4.62 8.78 13.24
N ILE A 71 4.77 7.55 13.75
CA ILE A 71 6.08 6.90 13.87
C ILE A 71 6.74 6.74 12.52
N LEU A 72 6.01 6.24 11.51
CA LEU A 72 6.56 6.07 10.18
C LEU A 72 6.93 7.41 9.54
N PHE A 73 6.11 8.45 9.68
CA PHE A 73 6.47 9.79 9.20
C PHE A 73 7.76 10.31 9.84
N CYS A 74 7.95 10.10 11.15
CA CYS A 74 9.19 10.43 11.83
C CYS A 74 10.37 9.53 11.43
N PHE A 75 10.10 8.30 10.97
CA PHE A 75 11.10 7.34 10.53
C PHE A 75 11.56 7.56 9.08
N ILE A 76 10.74 8.16 8.20
CA ILE A 76 11.08 8.44 6.79
C ILE A 76 12.49 9.03 6.60
N PRO A 77 12.95 10.06 7.34
CA PRO A 77 14.27 10.64 7.11
C PRO A 77 15.44 9.74 7.54
N VAL A 78 15.20 8.73 8.38
CA VAL A 78 16.26 7.92 9.01
C VAL A 78 17.03 7.05 7.99
N PRO A 79 16.39 6.31 7.07
CA PRO A 79 17.10 5.60 6.00
C PRO A 79 17.95 6.51 5.10
N PHE A 80 17.53 7.76 4.90
CA PHE A 80 18.21 8.72 4.01
C PHE A 80 19.24 9.59 4.76
N LEU A 81 19.42 9.40 6.07
CA LEU A 81 20.27 10.25 6.91
C LEU A 81 21.73 10.24 6.44
N SER A 82 22.21 9.11 5.91
CA SER A 82 23.56 8.98 5.34
C SER A 82 23.79 9.90 4.12
N CYS A 83 22.76 10.17 3.33
CA CYS A 83 22.81 11.12 2.21
C CYS A 83 22.69 12.58 2.68
N PHE A 84 21.93 12.84 3.76
CA PHE A 84 21.79 14.19 4.32
C PHE A 84 23.00 14.65 5.15
N VAL A 85 23.71 13.72 5.82
CA VAL A 85 24.80 14.01 6.76
C VAL A 85 26.18 13.69 6.18
N GLY A 86 26.27 12.84 5.14
CA GLY A 86 27.54 12.48 4.51
C GLY A 86 27.85 13.29 3.24
N ASP A 87 29.11 13.69 3.07
CA ASP A 87 29.61 14.50 1.94
C ASP A 87 29.55 13.83 0.55
N GLN A 88 29.07 12.59 0.44
CA GLN A 88 29.18 11.78 -0.79
C GLN A 88 27.82 11.21 -1.22
N CYS A 89 26.89 12.07 -1.61
CA CYS A 89 25.65 11.61 -2.25
C CYS A 89 25.80 11.71 -3.78
N LYS A 90 26.07 10.57 -4.44
CA LYS A 90 26.16 10.47 -5.92
C LYS A 90 24.82 10.73 -6.63
N GLY A 91 23.72 10.70 -5.88
CA GLY A 91 22.35 10.96 -6.31
C GLY A 91 21.37 10.53 -5.22
N PHE A 92 20.28 11.26 -5.02
CA PHE A 92 19.28 10.91 -4.01
C PHE A 92 18.48 9.68 -4.47
N PRO A 93 18.33 8.63 -3.64
CA PRO A 93 17.58 7.42 -4.00
C PRO A 93 16.06 7.69 -3.97
N HIS A 94 15.56 8.26 -5.07
CA HIS A 94 14.14 8.59 -5.23
C HIS A 94 13.25 7.34 -5.22
N ASP A 95 13.72 6.21 -5.77
CA ASP A 95 12.93 4.98 -5.87
C ASP A 95 12.52 4.43 -4.49
N GLU A 96 13.46 4.36 -3.54
CA GLU A 96 13.20 3.91 -2.18
C GLU A 96 12.25 4.86 -1.42
N LEU A 97 12.41 6.18 -1.62
CA LEU A 97 11.52 7.18 -1.02
C LEU A 97 10.10 7.05 -1.55
N VAL A 98 9.93 6.91 -2.87
CA VAL A 98 8.63 6.74 -3.52
C VAL A 98 7.96 5.44 -3.05
N GLN A 99 8.72 4.36 -2.87
CA GLN A 99 8.22 3.11 -2.31
C GLN A 99 7.70 3.26 -0.88
N LEU A 100 8.46 3.95 -0.02
CA LEU A 100 8.07 4.19 1.37
C LEU A 100 6.82 5.08 1.48
N ILE A 101 6.76 6.17 0.72
CA ILE A 101 5.61 7.07 0.68
C ILE A 101 4.37 6.37 0.09
N GLY A 102 4.55 5.58 -0.98
CA GLY A 102 3.48 4.81 -1.61
C GLY A 102 2.85 3.79 -0.67
N ALA A 103 3.68 3.04 0.07
CA ALA A 103 3.22 2.11 1.08
C ALA A 103 2.50 2.82 2.23
N LEU A 104 3.03 3.95 2.70
CA LEU A 104 2.43 4.74 3.78
C LEU A 104 1.08 5.32 3.36
N LEU A 105 0.95 5.80 2.13
CA LEU A 105 -0.31 6.30 1.57
C LEU A 105 -1.36 5.19 1.50
N ALA A 106 -0.99 4.00 1.04
CA ALA A 106 -1.89 2.85 1.01
C ALA A 106 -2.38 2.45 2.42
N ILE A 107 -1.47 2.42 3.42
CA ILE A 107 -1.82 2.13 4.81
C ILE A 107 -2.73 3.23 5.39
N CYS A 108 -2.41 4.50 5.13
CA CYS A 108 -3.22 5.63 5.55
C CYS A 108 -4.64 5.56 4.98
N CYS A 109 -4.77 5.29 3.67
CA CYS A 109 -6.06 5.06 3.02
C CYS A 109 -6.81 3.89 3.67
N MET A 110 -6.14 2.78 4.00
CA MET A 110 -6.80 1.64 4.63
C MET A 110 -7.27 1.93 6.06
N ILE A 111 -6.48 2.66 6.87
CA ILE A 111 -6.89 3.09 8.22
C ILE A 111 -8.10 4.03 8.13
N PHE A 112 -8.06 5.01 7.22
CA PHE A 112 -9.16 5.95 7.02
C PHE A 112 -10.43 5.24 6.55
N LEU A 113 -10.34 4.35 5.56
CA LEU A 113 -11.49 3.60 5.04
C LEU A 113 -12.03 2.60 6.06
N GLY A 114 -11.17 1.98 6.88
CA GLY A 114 -11.60 1.13 7.99
C GLY A 114 -12.39 1.91 9.03
N PHE A 115 -11.89 3.09 9.43
CA PHE A 115 -12.63 3.98 10.33
C PHE A 115 -13.94 4.49 9.71
N ALA A 116 -13.93 4.86 8.43
CA ALA A 116 -15.14 5.29 7.73
C ALA A 116 -16.18 4.16 7.60
N ASP A 117 -15.76 2.91 7.39
CA ASP A 117 -16.65 1.75 7.36
C ASP A 117 -17.33 1.52 8.72
N ASP A 118 -16.57 1.68 9.82
CA ASP A 118 -17.12 1.57 11.17
C ASP A 118 -18.14 2.69 11.47
N VAL A 119 -17.83 3.94 11.10
CA VAL A 119 -18.72 5.10 11.34
C VAL A 119 -19.97 5.06 10.46
N LEU A 120 -19.81 4.72 9.17
CA LEU A 120 -20.90 4.79 8.18
C LEU A 120 -21.70 3.48 8.08
N ASN A 121 -21.24 2.40 8.73
CA ASN A 121 -21.85 1.07 8.65
C ASN A 121 -22.17 0.67 7.20
N LEU A 122 -21.16 0.73 6.32
CA LEU A 122 -21.36 0.53 4.90
C LEU A 122 -21.86 -0.89 4.58
N ARG A 123 -22.73 -0.99 3.57
CA ARG A 123 -23.22 -2.29 3.07
C ARG A 123 -22.05 -3.13 2.55
N TRP A 124 -22.12 -4.44 2.76
CA TRP A 124 -21.10 -5.45 2.41
C TRP A 124 -20.48 -5.32 1.00
N ARG A 125 -21.22 -4.79 0.03
CA ARG A 125 -20.72 -4.52 -1.34
C ARG A 125 -19.57 -3.51 -1.36
N HIS A 126 -19.63 -2.46 -0.55
CA HIS A 126 -18.59 -1.44 -0.49
C HIS A 126 -17.37 -1.95 0.28
N LYS A 127 -17.56 -2.79 1.31
CA LYS A 127 -16.45 -3.43 2.05
C LYS A 127 -15.50 -4.24 1.15
N LEU A 128 -15.98 -4.67 -0.01
CA LEU A 128 -15.18 -5.37 -1.02
C LEU A 128 -14.44 -4.43 -1.98
N LEU A 129 -14.98 -3.24 -2.22
CA LEU A 129 -14.38 -2.22 -3.10
C LEU A 129 -13.35 -1.35 -2.38
N LEU A 130 -13.53 -1.07 -1.08
CA LEU A 130 -12.62 -0.22 -0.32
C LEU A 130 -11.15 -0.73 -0.32
N PRO A 131 -10.88 -2.04 -0.15
CA PRO A 131 -9.50 -2.56 -0.22
C PRO A 131 -8.89 -2.45 -1.63
N THR A 132 -9.71 -2.51 -2.68
CA THR A 132 -9.22 -2.36 -4.06
C THR A 132 -8.83 -0.92 -4.37
N LEU A 133 -9.51 0.07 -3.79
CA LEU A 133 -9.14 1.48 -3.91
C LEU A 133 -7.89 1.79 -3.07
N ALA A 134 -7.78 1.21 -1.87
CA ALA A 134 -6.63 1.39 -1.00
C ALA A 134 -5.32 0.80 -1.56
N SER A 135 -5.39 -0.20 -2.46
CA SER A 135 -4.21 -0.78 -3.09
C SER A 135 -3.73 -0.01 -4.34
N LEU A 136 -4.51 0.95 -4.87
CA LEU A 136 -4.13 1.73 -6.06
C LEU A 136 -2.83 2.52 -5.90
N PRO A 137 -2.54 3.20 -4.78
CA PRO A 137 -1.26 3.90 -4.61
C PRO A 137 -0.06 2.93 -4.66
N LEU A 138 -0.21 1.77 -4.04
CA LEU A 138 0.81 0.72 -4.00
C LEU A 138 1.04 0.14 -5.41
N LEU A 139 -0.05 -0.04 -6.17
CA LEU A 139 0.00 -0.46 -7.57
C LEU A 139 0.68 0.59 -8.47
N MET A 140 0.38 1.88 -8.29
CA MET A 140 1.02 2.98 -9.02
C MET A 140 2.54 2.97 -8.79
N VAL A 141 2.96 2.91 -7.52
CA VAL A 141 4.37 2.83 -7.14
C VAL A 141 5.05 1.59 -7.70
N TYR A 142 4.38 0.44 -7.68
CA TYR A 142 4.91 -0.78 -8.30
C TYR A 142 5.11 -0.61 -9.82
N PHE A 143 4.15 -0.03 -10.54
CA PHE A 143 4.31 0.23 -11.98
C PHE A 143 5.41 1.24 -12.28
N THR A 144 5.55 2.30 -11.48
CA THR A 144 6.59 3.32 -11.69
C THR A 144 7.99 2.79 -11.38
N ASN A 145 8.16 1.95 -10.34
CA ASN A 145 9.48 1.47 -9.92
C ASN A 145 9.89 0.14 -10.59
N PHE A 146 8.98 -0.84 -10.68
CA PHE A 146 9.25 -2.18 -11.19
C PHE A 146 8.74 -2.43 -12.60
N GLY A 147 7.81 -1.60 -13.10
CA GLY A 147 7.28 -1.72 -14.46
C GLY A 147 8.36 -1.60 -15.53
N ASN A 148 9.39 -0.78 -15.30
CA ASN A 148 10.55 -0.68 -16.19
C ASN A 148 11.35 -1.99 -16.23
N THR A 149 11.60 -2.61 -15.08
CA THR A 149 12.41 -3.83 -14.97
C THR A 149 11.71 -5.06 -15.57
N VAL A 150 10.40 -5.20 -15.35
CA VAL A 150 9.61 -6.32 -15.91
C VAL A 150 9.41 -6.14 -17.41
N ALA A 151 9.23 -4.90 -17.89
CA ALA A 151 9.06 -4.62 -19.31
C ALA A 151 10.36 -4.76 -20.12
N GLU A 152 11.52 -4.45 -19.53
CA GLU A 152 12.84 -4.76 -20.09
C GLU A 152 13.11 -6.27 -20.10
N LEU A 153 12.78 -6.99 -19.03
CA LEU A 153 12.98 -8.44 -18.92
C LEU A 153 12.13 -9.24 -19.91
N LEU A 154 10.88 -8.83 -20.14
CA LEU A 154 9.96 -9.49 -21.07
C LEU A 154 10.11 -9.05 -22.54
N LYS A 155 11.03 -8.14 -22.89
CA LYS A 155 11.10 -7.51 -24.23
C LYS A 155 9.72 -7.01 -24.71
N LEU A 156 8.86 -6.60 -23.77
CA LEU A 156 7.49 -6.17 -24.07
C LEU A 156 7.40 -4.69 -24.44
N LEU A 157 8.50 -3.93 -24.33
CA LEU A 157 8.63 -2.57 -24.84
C LEU A 157 9.72 -2.54 -25.92
N GLN A 158 9.36 -2.13 -27.13
CA GLN A 158 10.36 -1.57 -28.02
C GLN A 158 10.56 -0.14 -27.55
N VAL A 159 11.60 0.08 -26.75
CA VAL A 159 12.17 1.41 -26.55
C VAL A 159 12.81 1.78 -27.88
N GLN A 160 12.14 2.57 -28.71
CA GLN A 160 12.81 3.21 -29.83
C GLN A 160 13.67 4.33 -29.24
N ARG A 161 14.97 4.06 -29.09
CA ARG A 161 15.98 5.11 -28.88
C ARG A 161 16.10 5.86 -30.20
N GLY A 162 15.38 6.97 -30.33
CA GLY A 162 15.61 7.95 -31.40
C GLY A 162 16.72 8.90 -30.96
N GLN A 163 17.78 9.01 -31.75
CA GLN A 163 18.85 9.99 -31.53
C GLN A 163 18.53 11.22 -32.38
N GLU A 164 18.19 12.34 -31.74
CA GLU A 164 18.04 13.63 -32.40
C GLU A 164 18.76 14.72 -31.60
N GLY A 165 20.05 14.93 -31.89
CA GLY A 165 20.88 15.97 -31.25
C GLY A 165 21.63 15.54 -29.98
N ASP A 166 22.21 16.53 -29.28
CA ASP A 166 23.13 16.42 -28.12
C ASP A 166 22.41 16.16 -26.77
N ASP A 167 21.08 15.97 -26.79
CA ASP A 167 20.27 15.61 -25.62
C ASP A 167 19.63 14.23 -25.83
N ASP A 168 19.96 13.28 -24.94
CA ASP A 168 19.32 11.96 -24.88
C ASP A 168 17.89 12.08 -24.35
N PHE A 169 16.90 12.21 -25.23
CA PHE A 169 15.48 12.13 -24.86
C PHE A 169 15.01 10.67 -24.81
N ILE A 170 14.68 10.20 -23.60
CA ILE A 170 14.00 8.93 -23.38
C ILE A 170 12.49 9.19 -23.38
N GLU A 171 11.82 9.00 -24.51
CA GLU A 171 10.37 9.06 -24.57
C GLU A 171 9.76 7.69 -24.23
N CYS A 172 9.30 7.52 -22.99
CA CYS A 172 8.53 6.36 -22.57
C CYS A 172 7.07 6.53 -23.02
N ASN A 173 6.59 5.71 -23.97
CA ASN A 173 5.16 5.70 -24.29
C ASN A 173 4.35 5.29 -23.05
N ASN A 174 3.34 6.10 -22.71
CA ASN A 174 2.52 6.04 -21.49
C ASN A 174 2.33 4.61 -20.94
N MET A 175 2.82 4.38 -19.72
CA MET A 175 2.82 3.11 -18.98
C MET A 175 1.43 2.70 -18.46
N THR A 176 0.40 2.78 -19.30
CA THR A 176 -0.97 2.43 -18.92
C THR A 176 -1.32 1.02 -19.41
N LEU A 177 -2.10 0.28 -18.61
CA LEU A 177 -2.67 -1.03 -18.96
C LEU A 177 -3.36 -1.02 -20.34
N ILE A 178 -3.90 0.13 -20.72
CA ILE A 178 -4.51 0.46 -22.02
C ILE A 178 -3.52 0.20 -23.17
N ASN A 179 -2.28 0.70 -23.06
CA ASN A 179 -1.25 0.50 -24.08
C ASN A 179 -0.76 -0.95 -24.15
N LEU A 180 -0.74 -1.67 -23.01
CA LEU A 180 -0.40 -3.09 -22.97
C LEU A 180 -1.47 -3.96 -23.67
N VAL A 181 -2.75 -3.67 -23.45
CA VAL A 181 -3.87 -4.37 -24.09
C VAL A 181 -3.93 -4.08 -25.60
N LEU A 182 -3.70 -2.82 -26.01
CA LEU A 182 -3.58 -2.45 -27.42
C LEU A 182 -2.39 -3.11 -28.12
N LYS A 183 -1.29 -3.39 -27.39
CA LYS A 183 -0.13 -4.09 -27.95
C LYS A 183 -0.34 -5.60 -28.13
N LEU A 184 -1.11 -6.23 -27.25
CA LEU A 184 -1.42 -7.67 -27.31
C LEU A 184 -2.53 -8.01 -28.32
N ILE A 185 -3.50 -7.10 -28.51
CA ILE A 185 -4.71 -7.35 -29.31
C ILE A 185 -4.69 -6.56 -30.64
N GLY A 186 -3.88 -5.51 -30.73
CA GLY A 186 -3.82 -4.60 -31.89
C GLY A 186 -4.65 -3.32 -31.69
N PRO A 187 -4.66 -2.41 -32.68
CA PRO A 187 -5.37 -1.13 -32.59
C PRO A 187 -6.89 -1.35 -32.52
N THR A 188 -7.45 -1.27 -31.31
CA THR A 188 -8.88 -1.42 -31.05
C THR A 188 -9.52 -0.10 -30.65
N HIS A 189 -10.77 0.09 -31.04
CA HIS A 189 -11.53 1.28 -30.69
C HIS A 189 -11.81 1.35 -29.16
N GLU A 190 -11.74 2.55 -28.59
CA GLU A 190 -11.85 2.88 -27.16
C GLU A 190 -12.97 2.15 -26.39
N ARG A 191 -14.15 1.96 -27.01
CA ARG A 191 -15.27 1.22 -26.40
C ARG A 191 -14.96 -0.27 -26.20
N ASN A 192 -14.31 -0.90 -27.18
CA ASN A 192 -13.91 -2.31 -27.09
C ASN A 192 -12.74 -2.48 -26.12
N LEU A 193 -11.82 -1.52 -26.10
CA LEU A 193 -10.69 -1.53 -25.16
C LEU A 193 -11.17 -1.44 -23.71
N THR A 194 -12.12 -0.55 -23.44
CA THR A 194 -12.76 -0.43 -22.13
C THR A 194 -13.50 -1.70 -21.74
N ALA A 195 -14.22 -2.34 -22.68
CA ALA A 195 -14.90 -3.60 -22.45
C ALA A 195 -13.91 -4.75 -22.13
N ILE A 196 -12.78 -4.82 -22.83
CA ILE A 196 -11.73 -5.82 -22.58
C ILE A 196 -11.10 -5.62 -21.20
N MET A 197 -10.82 -4.36 -20.81
CA MET A 197 -10.32 -4.06 -19.46
C MET A 197 -11.30 -4.47 -18.35
N LEU A 198 -12.60 -4.24 -18.55
CA LEU A 198 -13.65 -4.68 -17.61
C LEU A 198 -13.72 -6.21 -17.51
N ILE A 199 -13.57 -6.92 -18.63
CA ILE A 199 -13.54 -8.40 -18.64
C ILE A 199 -12.32 -8.91 -17.88
N ILE A 200 -11.14 -8.32 -18.09
CA ILE A 200 -9.92 -8.68 -17.35
C ILE A 200 -10.10 -8.46 -15.84
N GLN A 201 -10.74 -7.35 -15.44
CA GLN A 201 -11.07 -7.07 -14.03
C GLN A 201 -12.05 -8.10 -13.45
N VAL A 202 -13.08 -8.49 -14.20
CA VAL A 202 -14.06 -9.49 -13.75
C VAL A 202 -13.41 -10.86 -13.62
N VAL A 203 -12.60 -11.29 -14.59
CA VAL A 203 -11.87 -12.57 -14.54
C VAL A 203 -10.87 -12.58 -13.38
N GLY A 204 -10.11 -11.50 -13.19
CA GLY A 204 -9.19 -11.36 -12.06
C GLY A 204 -9.92 -11.41 -10.71
N SER A 205 -11.11 -10.80 -10.62
CA SER A 205 -11.94 -10.84 -9.41
C SER A 205 -12.48 -12.25 -9.13
N VAL A 206 -12.93 -12.98 -10.16
CA VAL A 206 -13.40 -14.37 -10.04
C VAL A 206 -12.25 -15.30 -9.62
N LEU A 207 -11.06 -15.13 -10.18
CA LEU A 207 -9.87 -15.89 -9.79
C LEU A 207 -9.45 -15.59 -8.34
N ALA A 208 -9.47 -14.31 -7.92
CA ALA A 208 -9.18 -13.91 -6.55
C ALA A 208 -10.20 -14.50 -5.55
N PHE A 209 -11.49 -14.50 -5.92
CA PHE A 209 -12.53 -15.19 -5.15
C PHE A 209 -12.32 -16.71 -5.11
N GLY A 210 -11.96 -17.32 -6.25
CA GLY A 210 -11.66 -18.75 -6.33
C GLY A 210 -10.52 -19.14 -5.42
N ILE A 211 -9.41 -18.40 -5.44
CA ILE A 211 -8.28 -18.61 -4.53
C ILE A 211 -8.74 -18.43 -3.07
N ARG A 212 -9.46 -17.35 -2.76
CA ARG A 212 -9.91 -17.08 -1.39
C ARG A 212 -10.82 -18.18 -0.82
N TYR A 213 -11.77 -18.70 -1.61
CA TYR A 213 -12.75 -19.67 -1.09
C TYR A 213 -12.28 -21.12 -1.26
N HIS A 214 -11.48 -21.43 -2.28
CA HIS A 214 -11.02 -22.80 -2.52
C HIS A 214 -9.76 -23.14 -1.70
N LEU A 215 -8.88 -22.16 -1.47
CA LEU A 215 -7.66 -22.34 -0.66
C LEU A 215 -7.96 -22.36 0.84
N VAL A 216 -8.95 -21.58 1.30
CA VAL A 216 -9.44 -21.64 2.70
C VAL A 216 -10.02 -23.02 3.01
N ARG A 217 -10.72 -23.65 2.07
CA ARG A 217 -11.27 -25.01 2.26
C ARG A 217 -10.19 -26.10 2.27
N LEU A 218 -9.08 -25.89 1.56
CA LEU A 218 -7.94 -26.83 1.54
C LEU A 218 -7.08 -26.74 2.82
N PHE A 219 -7.06 -25.59 3.49
CA PHE A 219 -6.24 -25.33 4.69
C PHE A 219 -6.99 -25.47 6.02
N TYR A 220 -8.33 -25.34 6.02
CA TYR A 220 -9.15 -25.44 7.24
C TYR A 220 -9.93 -26.75 7.40
N ASP A 221 -9.91 -27.66 6.42
CA ASP A 221 -10.37 -29.05 6.60
C ASP A 221 -9.20 -29.97 7.02
N VAL A 222 -8.60 -29.67 8.18
CA VAL A 222 -7.80 -30.60 9.01
C VAL A 222 -8.32 -30.55 10.44
#